data_AF-A0A6P1BGE3-F1
#
_entry.id   AF-A0A6P1BGE3-F1
#
_cell.length_a   1.000
_cell.length_b   1.000
_cell.length_c   1.000
_cell.angle_alpha   90.00
_cell.angle_beta   90.00
_cell.angle_gamma   90.00
#
_symmetry.space_group_name_H-M   'P 1'
#
loop_
_entity.id
_entity.type
_entity.pdbx_description
1 polymer ?
#
loop_
_entity_poly.entity_id
_entity_poly.type
_entity_poly.pdbx_seq_one_letter_code
_entity_poly.pdbx_strand_id
1 'polypeptide(L)'
;MIDPVQPPRRKNPLLRTRLPASPPRPRSRTSHGFTRAAAEGRFVLQRCEACGAFAYPAREACPACLSAGLSFVDAPRRGVLLAETTARVPSDVYFRERAPWRIGLVKMDCGPTMVAHLHADCVEGAPVVMSFQLDKSGQAVAFARPEGETPNMADDRQWREMTADPKFRRVLVTNGRSVIGQEAVAALKAAGAKTVFVGVAEPWRPFAGEQLLRGQQGVEVVTLDASDEKSAADLAADIGGKVDILVNTTEYVRPGGLLDRRGTSIARDEIDQAYLGFVNLAQAFGPAMRMRGADGVSSSAAWVNILSVHALANWPAFGAYSASQAACLSLSHCLRAELRPGGVKVMNLFTGPVDTEWFQTVPPPKVAPRAVAQAIVSALRGGLEEIYVGDVAEEIRQRLAANPKALERELDK
;
A
#
# COMPACT_ATOMS: atom_id res chain seq x y z
N MET A 1 -6.21 -24.06 -12.98
CA MET A 1 -5.36 -23.03 -13.62
C MET A 1 -6.27 -21.92 -14.08
N ILE A 2 -5.91 -20.67 -13.79
CA ILE A 2 -6.76 -19.51 -14.05
C ILE A 2 -6.47 -18.95 -15.44
N ASP A 3 -7.52 -18.62 -16.18
CA ASP A 3 -7.39 -17.88 -17.43
C ASP A 3 -6.85 -16.48 -17.19
N PRO A 4 -5.98 -15.96 -18.08
CA PRO A 4 -5.44 -14.62 -17.93
C PRO A 4 -6.58 -13.58 -17.89
N VAL A 5 -6.46 -12.62 -16.98
CA VAL A 5 -7.46 -11.56 -16.85
C VAL A 5 -7.54 -10.77 -18.15
N GLN A 6 -8.76 -10.51 -18.60
CA GLN A 6 -8.99 -9.68 -19.78
C GLN A 6 -8.89 -8.20 -19.42
N PRO A 7 -8.41 -7.33 -20.33
CA PRO A 7 -8.46 -5.90 -20.13
C PRO A 7 -9.88 -5.44 -19.78
N PRO A 8 -10.06 -4.58 -18.76
CA PRO A 8 -11.38 -4.14 -18.34
C PRO A 8 -12.08 -3.42 -19.49
N ARG A 9 -13.32 -3.85 -19.79
CA ARG A 9 -14.15 -3.20 -20.80
C ARG A 9 -14.51 -1.78 -20.36
N ARG A 10 -14.77 -0.90 -21.32
CA ARG A 10 -15.31 0.43 -21.01
C ARG A 10 -16.61 0.27 -20.22
N LYS A 11 -16.75 1.06 -19.15
CA LYS A 11 -17.96 1.07 -18.33
C LYS A 11 -19.17 1.37 -19.21
N ASN A 12 -20.18 0.53 -19.13
CA ASN A 12 -21.45 0.78 -19.79
C ASN A 12 -22.23 1.82 -18.98
N PRO A 13 -22.45 3.04 -19.49
CA PRO A 13 -23.13 4.10 -18.75
C PRO A 13 -24.59 3.78 -18.43
N LEU A 14 -25.19 2.80 -19.13
CA LEU A 14 -26.57 2.34 -18.89
C LEU A 14 -26.67 1.42 -17.67
N LEU A 15 -25.55 0.83 -17.21
CA LEU A 15 -25.56 -0.01 -16.02
C LEU A 15 -25.48 0.86 -14.77
N ARG A 16 -26.24 0.48 -13.73
CA ARG A 16 -26.20 1.15 -12.43
C ARG A 16 -24.77 1.21 -11.90
N THR A 17 -24.30 2.41 -11.60
CA THR A 17 -23.03 2.59 -10.88
C THR A 17 -23.19 2.09 -9.45
N ARG A 18 -22.27 1.22 -9.02
CA ARG A 18 -22.25 0.74 -7.64
C ARG A 18 -21.87 1.89 -6.72
N LEU A 19 -22.57 1.99 -5.59
CA LEU A 19 -22.27 2.99 -4.58
C LEU A 19 -21.38 2.38 -3.50
N PRO A 20 -20.50 3.16 -2.87
CA PRO A 20 -19.73 2.69 -1.72
C PRO A 20 -20.65 2.11 -0.63
N ALA A 21 -20.50 0.82 -0.33
CA ALA A 21 -21.18 0.20 0.81
C ALA A 21 -20.39 0.41 2.10
N SER A 22 -21.08 0.60 3.22
CA SER A 22 -20.42 0.69 4.52
C SER A 22 -19.67 -0.61 4.83
N PRO A 23 -18.42 -0.52 5.33
CA PRO A 23 -17.68 -1.69 5.73
C PRO A 23 -18.37 -2.42 6.91
N PRO A 24 -18.11 -3.73 7.09
CA PRO A 24 -18.62 -4.48 8.22
C PRO A 24 -18.11 -3.90 9.54
N ARG A 25 -18.76 -4.29 10.65
CA ARG A 25 -18.38 -3.81 11.99
C ARG A 25 -16.90 -4.11 12.28
N PRO A 26 -16.20 -3.21 13.00
CA PRO A 26 -14.82 -3.43 13.41
C PRO A 26 -14.67 -4.76 14.16
N ARG A 27 -13.54 -5.44 13.95
CA ARG A 27 -13.17 -6.62 14.73
C ARG A 27 -12.79 -6.22 16.16
N SER A 28 -12.65 -7.22 17.03
CA SER A 28 -12.15 -7.00 18.40
C SER A 28 -10.79 -6.31 18.39
N ARG A 29 -10.47 -5.54 19.44
CA ARG A 29 -9.17 -4.85 19.58
C ARG A 29 -7.99 -5.82 19.41
N THR A 30 -8.10 -7.03 19.97
CA THR A 30 -7.09 -8.09 19.92
C THR A 30 -6.87 -8.58 18.48
N SER A 31 -7.90 -8.59 17.64
CA SER A 31 -7.77 -8.93 16.23
C SER A 31 -6.98 -7.91 15.40
N HIS A 32 -6.79 -6.68 15.88
CA HIS A 32 -5.92 -5.71 15.18
C HIS A 32 -4.45 -6.13 15.14
N GLY A 33 -4.02 -7.10 15.97
CA GLY A 33 -2.72 -7.75 15.81
C GLY A 33 -2.55 -8.38 14.43
N PHE A 34 -3.61 -9.01 13.89
CA PHE A 34 -3.60 -9.51 12.50
C PHE A 34 -3.59 -8.37 11.48
N THR A 35 -4.36 -7.30 11.70
CA THR A 35 -4.38 -6.12 10.81
C THR A 35 -2.99 -5.50 10.68
N ARG A 36 -2.29 -5.30 11.80
CA ARG A 36 -0.92 -4.79 11.81
C ARG A 36 0.02 -5.69 10.99
N ALA A 37 -0.02 -7.00 11.21
CA ALA A 37 0.83 -7.92 10.46
C ALA A 37 0.48 -7.97 8.97
N ALA A 38 -0.81 -7.97 8.62
CA ALA A 38 -1.29 -7.97 7.25
C ALA A 38 -0.87 -6.70 6.50
N ALA A 39 -0.88 -5.53 7.16
CA ALA A 39 -0.42 -4.27 6.60
C ALA A 39 1.04 -4.34 6.11
N GLU A 40 1.89 -5.12 6.79
CA GLU A 40 3.30 -5.37 6.46
C GLU A 40 3.53 -6.67 5.66
N GLY A 41 2.48 -7.44 5.32
CA GLY A 41 2.61 -8.72 4.60
C GLY A 41 3.15 -9.88 5.44
N ARG A 42 3.11 -9.74 6.77
CA ARG A 42 3.51 -10.76 7.75
C ARG A 42 2.36 -11.72 8.06
N PHE A 43 2.73 -12.94 8.43
CA PHE A 43 1.78 -13.96 8.86
C PHE A 43 2.06 -14.31 10.33
N VAL A 44 1.23 -13.77 11.22
CA VAL A 44 1.39 -13.95 12.67
C VAL A 44 0.19 -14.64 13.26
N LEU A 45 0.40 -15.46 14.28
CA LEU A 45 -0.65 -16.03 15.13
C LEU A 45 -0.32 -15.76 16.59
N GLN A 46 -1.32 -15.83 17.46
CA GLN A 46 -1.05 -15.83 18.89
C GLN A 46 -0.42 -17.16 19.28
N ARG A 47 0.70 -17.12 19.99
CA ARG A 47 1.35 -18.28 20.59
C ARG A 47 1.30 -18.13 22.11
N CYS A 48 0.89 -19.20 22.79
CA CYS A 48 0.87 -19.21 24.24
C CYS A 48 2.29 -19.28 24.80
N GLU A 49 2.61 -18.39 25.72
CA GLU A 49 3.91 -18.34 26.38
C GLU A 49 4.12 -19.49 27.36
N ALA A 50 3.04 -20.06 27.90
CA ALA A 50 3.10 -21.17 28.85
C ALA A 50 3.20 -22.54 28.18
N CYS A 51 2.34 -22.86 27.21
CA CYS A 51 2.30 -24.18 26.58
C CYS A 51 2.80 -24.21 25.12
N GLY A 52 3.16 -23.06 24.55
CA GLY A 52 3.67 -22.96 23.19
C GLY A 52 2.63 -23.13 22.07
N ALA A 53 1.36 -23.40 22.40
CA ALA A 53 0.31 -23.66 21.42
C ALA A 53 -0.08 -22.39 20.64
N PHE A 54 -0.24 -22.53 19.32
CA PHE A 54 -0.81 -21.48 18.48
C PHE A 54 -2.34 -21.44 18.59
N ALA A 55 -2.90 -20.23 18.55
CA ALA A 55 -4.33 -20.00 18.67
C ALA A 55 -4.87 -19.21 17.46
N TYR A 56 -6.04 -19.64 16.99
CA TYR A 56 -6.89 -18.90 16.06
C TYR A 56 -8.37 -19.20 16.40
N PRO A 57 -9.29 -18.22 16.30
CA PRO A 57 -9.06 -16.78 16.13
C PRO A 57 -8.28 -16.15 17.29
N ALA A 58 -8.04 -14.83 17.24
CA ALA A 58 -7.43 -14.10 18.35
C ALA A 58 -8.30 -14.18 19.62
N ARG A 59 -7.67 -14.38 20.78
CA ARG A 59 -8.29 -14.66 22.08
C ARG A 59 -7.52 -13.98 23.21
N GLU A 60 -8.20 -13.81 24.34
CA GLU A 60 -7.61 -13.32 25.60
C GLU A 60 -6.98 -14.44 26.45
N ALA A 61 -7.34 -15.70 26.18
CA ALA A 61 -6.82 -16.86 26.91
C ALA A 61 -6.54 -18.03 25.97
N CYS A 62 -5.50 -18.79 26.27
CA CYS A 62 -5.07 -19.94 25.49
C CYS A 62 -6.17 -21.02 25.50
N PRO A 63 -6.59 -21.57 24.34
CA PRO A 63 -7.60 -22.61 24.30
C PRO A 63 -7.12 -23.96 24.84
N ALA A 64 -5.81 -24.16 25.02
CA ALA A 64 -5.23 -25.41 25.50
C ALA A 64 -4.98 -25.43 27.01
N CYS A 65 -4.46 -24.34 27.59
CA CYS A 65 -4.06 -24.28 29.00
C CYS A 65 -4.69 -23.12 29.79
N LEU A 66 -5.54 -22.30 29.16
CA LEU A 66 -6.21 -21.13 29.75
C LEU A 66 -5.28 -20.00 30.24
N SER A 67 -3.97 -20.08 30.00
CA SER A 67 -3.05 -18.98 30.26
C SER A 67 -3.44 -17.73 29.49
N ALA A 68 -3.37 -16.57 30.13
CA ALA A 68 -3.57 -15.26 29.52
C ALA A 68 -2.34 -14.75 28.74
N GLY A 69 -1.18 -15.42 28.85
CA GLY A 69 0.05 -15.07 28.14
C GLY A 69 0.00 -15.49 26.68
N LEU A 70 -0.64 -14.68 25.83
CA LEU A 70 -0.73 -14.86 24.38
C LEU A 70 -0.10 -13.67 23.65
N SER A 71 1.03 -13.90 22.99
CA SER A 71 1.72 -12.90 22.18
C SER A 71 1.66 -13.25 20.69
N PHE A 72 1.58 -12.22 19.84
CA PHE A 72 1.62 -12.41 18.39
C PHE A 72 3.06 -12.65 17.95
N VAL A 73 3.29 -13.77 17.27
CA VAL A 73 4.60 -14.16 16.73
C VAL A 73 4.44 -14.62 15.28
N ASP A 74 5.52 -14.53 14.49
CA ASP A 74 5.51 -15.10 13.14
C ASP A 74 5.23 -16.60 13.21
N ALA A 75 4.28 -17.05 12.40
CA ALA A 75 3.80 -18.43 12.39
C ALA A 75 4.17 -19.13 11.08
N PRO A 76 4.35 -20.46 11.10
CA PRO A 76 4.43 -21.26 9.88
C PRO A 76 3.19 -21.01 8.99
N ARG A 77 3.41 -20.86 7.69
CA ARG A 77 2.36 -20.53 6.71
C ARG A 77 1.72 -21.75 6.06
N ARG A 78 2.29 -22.94 6.23
CA ARG A 78 1.82 -24.16 5.57
C ARG A 78 0.60 -24.77 6.30
N GLY A 79 -0.26 -25.37 5.52
CA GLY A 79 -1.40 -26.16 6.00
C GLY A 79 -2.03 -26.98 4.87
N VAL A 80 -3.12 -27.67 5.19
CA VAL A 80 -3.89 -28.49 4.24
C VAL A 80 -5.33 -27.97 4.17
N LEU A 81 -5.84 -27.79 2.95
CA LEU A 81 -7.23 -27.42 2.74
C LEU A 81 -8.14 -28.62 3.03
N LEU A 82 -8.94 -28.55 4.11
CA LEU A 82 -9.81 -29.65 4.55
C LEU A 82 -11.14 -29.70 3.80
N ALA A 83 -11.72 -28.53 3.55
CA ALA A 83 -13.03 -28.41 2.93
C ALA A 83 -13.17 -27.03 2.29
N GLU A 84 -13.93 -26.95 1.20
CA GLU A 84 -14.27 -25.67 0.54
C GLU A 84 -15.77 -25.47 0.30
N THR A 85 -16.16 -24.20 0.20
CA THR A 85 -17.50 -23.81 -0.22
C THR A 85 -17.49 -22.44 -0.91
N THR A 86 -18.55 -22.13 -1.64
CA THR A 86 -18.70 -20.85 -2.34
C THR A 86 -19.94 -20.10 -1.84
N ALA A 87 -19.71 -18.99 -1.15
CA ALA A 87 -20.77 -18.07 -0.74
C ALA A 87 -21.24 -17.22 -1.94
N ARG A 88 -22.33 -17.67 -2.58
CA ARG A 88 -22.90 -17.00 -3.77
C ARG A 88 -23.77 -15.79 -3.44
N VAL A 89 -24.49 -15.82 -2.32
CA VAL A 89 -25.38 -14.73 -1.87
C VAL A 89 -25.17 -14.44 -0.39
N PRO A 90 -24.10 -13.72 -0.02
CA PRO A 90 -23.89 -13.25 1.36
C PRO A 90 -25.09 -12.42 1.88
N SER A 91 -25.38 -12.54 3.18
CA SER A 91 -26.45 -11.80 3.85
C SER A 91 -26.12 -10.32 3.98
N ASP A 92 -24.86 -10.00 4.28
CA ASP A 92 -24.34 -8.64 4.37
C ASP A 92 -24.17 -8.01 2.97
N VAL A 93 -24.70 -6.79 2.81
CA VAL A 93 -24.67 -6.04 1.56
C VAL A 93 -23.24 -5.80 1.07
N TYR A 94 -22.30 -5.49 1.97
CA TYR A 94 -20.90 -5.24 1.64
C TYR A 94 -20.25 -6.42 0.93
N PHE A 95 -20.49 -7.63 1.44
CA PHE A 95 -19.96 -8.85 0.84
C PHE A 95 -20.76 -9.31 -0.37
N ARG A 96 -22.07 -9.06 -0.41
CA ARG A 96 -22.96 -9.47 -1.50
C ARG A 96 -22.56 -8.87 -2.85
N GLU A 97 -22.16 -7.61 -2.87
CA GLU A 97 -21.77 -6.93 -4.12
C GLU A 97 -20.51 -7.53 -4.75
N ARG A 98 -19.73 -8.29 -3.99
CA ARG A 98 -18.43 -8.85 -4.41
C ARG A 98 -18.44 -10.38 -4.49
N ALA A 99 -19.57 -11.00 -4.18
CA ALA A 99 -19.80 -12.42 -4.39
C ALA A 99 -19.57 -12.81 -5.87
N PRO A 100 -19.28 -14.09 -6.17
CA PRO A 100 -19.19 -15.24 -5.26
C PRO A 100 -17.87 -15.36 -4.51
N TRP A 101 -17.90 -15.61 -3.20
CA TRP A 101 -16.68 -15.81 -2.41
C TRP A 101 -16.36 -17.29 -2.21
N ARG A 102 -15.21 -17.76 -2.67
CA ARG A 102 -14.67 -19.09 -2.39
C ARG A 102 -13.92 -19.05 -1.07
N ILE A 103 -14.37 -19.86 -0.12
CA ILE A 103 -13.84 -19.93 1.25
C ILE A 103 -13.63 -21.40 1.64
N GLY A 104 -12.76 -21.64 2.60
CA GLY A 104 -12.50 -23.00 3.09
C GLY A 104 -11.93 -23.05 4.48
N LEU A 105 -11.82 -24.27 4.99
CA LEU A 105 -11.18 -24.59 6.26
C LEU A 105 -9.79 -25.13 5.99
N VAL A 106 -8.76 -24.47 6.51
CA VAL A 106 -7.36 -24.89 6.38
C VAL A 106 -6.87 -25.38 7.73
N LYS A 107 -6.41 -26.62 7.80
CA LYS A 107 -5.68 -27.13 8.95
C LYS A 107 -4.23 -26.68 8.85
N MET A 108 -3.80 -25.81 9.75
CA MET A 108 -2.40 -25.38 9.80
C MET A 108 -1.51 -26.46 10.37
N ASP A 109 -0.29 -26.57 9.84
CA ASP A 109 0.74 -27.47 10.37
C ASP A 109 1.10 -27.12 11.82
N CYS A 110 1.01 -25.83 12.15
CA CYS A 110 1.26 -25.32 13.51
C CYS A 110 0.11 -25.55 14.50
N GLY A 111 -0.99 -26.21 14.08
CA GLY A 111 -2.05 -26.67 14.97
C GLY A 111 -3.46 -26.15 14.67
N PRO A 112 -3.73 -24.84 14.61
CA PRO A 112 -5.10 -24.32 14.51
C PRO A 112 -5.75 -24.61 13.15
N THR A 113 -7.08 -24.66 13.13
CA THR A 113 -7.87 -24.69 11.89
C THR A 113 -8.40 -23.29 11.61
N MET A 114 -8.18 -22.78 10.39
CA MET A 114 -8.50 -21.41 10.01
C MET A 114 -9.55 -21.38 8.89
N VAL A 115 -10.52 -20.48 9.01
CA VAL A 115 -11.38 -20.10 7.88
C VAL A 115 -10.60 -19.13 7.00
N ALA A 116 -10.50 -19.41 5.71
CA ALA A 116 -9.74 -18.63 4.75
C ALA A 116 -10.52 -18.38 3.45
N HIS A 117 -10.26 -17.24 2.80
CA HIS A 117 -10.52 -17.09 1.37
C HIS A 117 -9.57 -17.98 0.58
N LEU A 118 -10.05 -18.55 -0.53
CA LEU A 118 -9.28 -19.47 -1.34
C LEU A 118 -8.95 -18.86 -2.70
N HIS A 119 -7.70 -19.00 -3.12
CA HIS A 119 -7.34 -18.86 -4.53
C HIS A 119 -8.12 -19.86 -5.40
N ALA A 120 -8.45 -19.51 -6.65
CA ALA A 120 -9.21 -20.41 -7.53
C ALA A 120 -8.46 -21.73 -7.86
N ASP A 121 -7.13 -21.73 -7.80
CA ASP A 121 -6.33 -22.95 -7.99
C ASP A 121 -6.17 -23.83 -6.74
N CYS A 122 -6.72 -23.44 -5.58
CA CYS A 122 -6.73 -24.33 -4.41
C CYS A 122 -7.65 -25.53 -4.67
N VAL A 123 -7.24 -26.70 -4.16
CA VAL A 123 -7.97 -27.97 -4.28
C VAL A 123 -8.08 -28.59 -2.89
N GLU A 124 -9.24 -29.13 -2.56
CA GLU A 124 -9.48 -29.84 -1.30
C GLU A 124 -8.52 -31.03 -1.14
N GLY A 125 -8.00 -31.22 0.07
CA GLY A 125 -6.97 -32.21 0.40
C GLY A 125 -5.53 -31.81 0.03
N ALA A 126 -5.34 -30.71 -0.73
CA ALA A 126 -4.01 -30.29 -1.17
C ALA A 126 -3.31 -29.36 -0.15
N PRO A 127 -1.96 -29.32 -0.16
CA PRO A 127 -1.21 -28.36 0.64
C PRO A 127 -1.41 -26.93 0.13
N VAL A 128 -1.49 -25.99 1.06
CA VAL A 128 -1.68 -24.56 0.80
C VAL A 128 -0.71 -23.71 1.62
N VAL A 129 -0.42 -22.52 1.12
CA VAL A 129 0.32 -21.48 1.83
C VAL A 129 -0.65 -20.38 2.24
N MET A 130 -0.62 -20.04 3.52
CA MET A 130 -1.45 -19.02 4.12
C MET A 130 -0.79 -17.66 4.12
N SER A 131 -1.61 -16.63 3.99
CA SER A 131 -1.25 -15.24 4.22
C SER A 131 -2.40 -14.51 4.91
N PHE A 132 -2.10 -13.40 5.57
CA PHE A 132 -3.13 -12.41 5.90
C PHE A 132 -3.10 -11.31 4.86
N GLN A 133 -4.27 -10.93 4.40
CA GLN A 133 -4.47 -9.82 3.47
C GLN A 133 -5.43 -8.82 4.08
N LEU A 134 -5.27 -7.54 3.73
CA LEU A 134 -6.26 -6.53 4.09
C LEU A 134 -7.33 -6.47 3.01
N ASP A 135 -8.56 -6.74 3.39
CA ASP A 135 -9.70 -6.54 2.52
C ASP A 135 -9.95 -5.04 2.27
N LYS A 136 -10.89 -4.72 1.38
CA LYS A 136 -11.28 -3.34 1.10
C LYS A 136 -11.88 -2.60 2.30
N SER A 137 -12.11 -3.25 3.44
CA SER A 137 -12.54 -2.61 4.68
C SER A 137 -11.38 -2.34 5.64
N GLY A 138 -10.15 -2.71 5.25
CA GLY A 138 -8.96 -2.62 6.08
C GLY A 138 -8.91 -3.70 7.16
N GLN A 139 -9.66 -4.79 7.02
CA GLN A 139 -9.64 -5.90 7.98
C GLN A 139 -8.73 -7.00 7.47
N ALA A 140 -7.94 -7.58 8.39
CA ALA A 140 -7.15 -8.77 8.07
C ALA A 140 -8.08 -9.97 7.84
N VAL A 141 -7.89 -10.60 6.69
CA VAL A 141 -8.54 -11.85 6.31
C VAL A 141 -7.48 -12.88 5.95
N ALA A 142 -7.69 -14.12 6.35
CA ALA A 142 -6.83 -15.21 5.96
C ALA A 142 -7.09 -15.57 4.49
N PHE A 143 -6.01 -15.75 3.71
CA PHE A 143 -6.07 -16.12 2.31
C PHE A 143 -5.13 -17.30 2.05
N ALA A 144 -5.68 -18.38 1.49
CA ALA A 144 -4.97 -19.59 1.13
C ALA A 144 -4.67 -19.60 -0.37
N ARG A 145 -3.43 -19.91 -0.71
CA ARG A 145 -2.96 -20.08 -2.10
C ARG A 145 -2.28 -21.44 -2.27
N PRO A 146 -2.21 -22.00 -3.48
CA PRO A 146 -1.41 -23.20 -3.72
C PRO A 146 0.06 -22.95 -3.36
N GLU A 147 0.78 -24.02 -2.99
CA GLU A 147 2.17 -23.94 -2.58
C GLU A 147 3.13 -23.54 -3.72
N GLY A 148 2.86 -24.01 -4.95
CA GLY A 148 3.58 -23.61 -6.15
C GLY A 148 2.98 -22.38 -6.81
N GLU A 149 3.80 -21.67 -7.60
CA GLU A 149 3.29 -20.68 -8.53
C GLU A 149 2.46 -21.36 -9.62
N THR A 150 1.28 -20.81 -9.90
CA THR A 150 0.43 -21.27 -11.00
C THR A 150 0.40 -20.22 -12.10
N PRO A 151 0.14 -20.63 -13.36
CA PRO A 151 -0.05 -19.67 -14.45
C PRO A 151 -1.14 -18.65 -14.09
N ASN A 152 -0.83 -17.37 -14.25
CA ASN A 152 -1.73 -16.24 -13.95
C ASN A 152 -2.24 -16.19 -12.49
N MET A 153 -1.48 -16.69 -11.52
CA MET A 153 -1.87 -16.66 -10.10
C MET A 153 -2.30 -15.26 -9.61
N ALA A 154 -1.60 -14.20 -10.05
CA ALA A 154 -1.93 -12.82 -9.68
C ALA A 154 -3.26 -12.31 -10.29
N ASP A 155 -3.82 -13.02 -11.28
CA ASP A 155 -5.06 -12.67 -11.95
C ASP A 155 -6.31 -13.19 -11.22
N ASP A 156 -6.14 -13.97 -10.14
CA ASP A 156 -7.27 -14.47 -9.34
C ASP A 156 -8.18 -13.33 -8.87
N ARG A 157 -9.49 -13.53 -9.06
CA ARG A 157 -10.50 -12.51 -8.78
C ARG A 157 -10.48 -12.08 -7.32
N GLN A 158 -10.38 -13.03 -6.38
CA GLN A 158 -10.39 -12.70 -4.95
C GLN A 158 -9.05 -12.09 -4.52
N TRP A 159 -7.94 -12.57 -5.06
CA TRP A 159 -6.62 -11.99 -4.83
C TRP A 159 -6.57 -10.52 -5.25
N ARG A 160 -7.10 -10.19 -6.43
CA ARG A 160 -7.18 -8.80 -6.92
C ARG A 160 -8.16 -7.92 -6.16
N GLU A 161 -9.11 -8.49 -5.41
CA GLU A 161 -9.94 -7.74 -4.46
C GLU A 161 -9.15 -7.34 -3.21
N MET A 162 -8.13 -8.11 -2.84
CA MET A 162 -7.29 -7.90 -1.66
C MET A 162 -5.99 -7.15 -1.95
N THR A 163 -5.69 -6.90 -3.23
CA THR A 163 -4.45 -6.26 -3.69
C THR A 163 -4.77 -5.09 -4.63
N ALA A 164 -3.73 -4.42 -5.13
CA ALA A 164 -3.87 -3.32 -6.07
C ALA A 164 -3.00 -3.51 -7.32
N ASP A 165 -3.01 -4.71 -7.91
CA ASP A 165 -2.13 -5.07 -9.03
C ASP A 165 -2.22 -4.05 -10.21
N PRO A 166 -1.08 -3.45 -10.64
CA PRO A 166 -1.00 -2.47 -11.72
C PRO A 166 -1.46 -2.96 -13.10
N LYS A 167 -1.55 -4.28 -13.33
CA LYS A 167 -1.89 -4.86 -14.62
C LYS A 167 -3.23 -4.33 -15.15
N PHE A 168 -3.17 -3.70 -16.33
CA PHE A 168 -4.24 -2.99 -17.02
C PHE A 168 -4.80 -1.73 -16.33
N ARG A 169 -4.10 -1.19 -15.33
CA ARG A 169 -4.49 0.02 -14.61
C ARG A 169 -3.95 1.28 -15.26
N ARG A 170 -4.66 2.37 -15.00
CA ARG A 170 -4.23 3.73 -15.33
C ARG A 170 -3.66 4.35 -14.07
N VAL A 171 -2.38 4.70 -14.11
CA VAL A 171 -1.62 5.16 -12.95
C VAL A 171 -1.23 6.61 -13.14
N LEU A 172 -1.32 7.44 -12.09
CA LEU A 172 -0.73 8.77 -12.05
C LEU A 172 0.54 8.71 -11.21
N VAL A 173 1.67 9.10 -11.78
CA VAL A 173 2.93 9.37 -11.07
C VAL A 173 3.07 10.88 -11.00
N THR A 174 3.10 11.45 -9.79
CA THR A 174 2.86 12.90 -9.61
C THR A 174 4.03 13.78 -10.04
N ASN A 175 5.27 13.26 -10.04
CA ASN A 175 6.46 14.03 -10.44
C ASN A 175 7.44 13.21 -11.30
N GLY A 176 7.36 13.36 -12.62
CA GLY A 176 8.24 12.73 -13.61
C GLY A 176 9.65 13.33 -13.71
N ARG A 177 9.91 14.50 -13.12
CA ARG A 177 11.27 15.06 -13.06
C ARG A 177 12.13 14.36 -12.00
N SER A 178 11.50 13.79 -10.97
CA SER A 178 12.20 13.02 -9.94
C SER A 178 12.75 11.71 -10.49
N VAL A 179 13.94 11.30 -10.04
CA VAL A 179 14.55 10.02 -10.43
C VAL A 179 13.68 8.85 -9.97
N ILE A 180 13.09 8.95 -8.78
CA ILE A 180 12.13 7.96 -8.26
C ILE A 180 10.89 7.88 -9.17
N GLY A 181 10.36 9.02 -9.62
CA GLY A 181 9.22 9.07 -10.53
C GLY A 181 9.51 8.38 -11.86
N GLN A 182 10.70 8.60 -12.44
CA GLN A 182 11.09 7.95 -13.69
C GLN A 182 11.23 6.43 -13.54
N GLU A 183 11.88 5.97 -12.47
CA GLU A 183 11.99 4.55 -12.16
C GLU A 183 10.62 3.91 -11.86
N ALA A 184 9.74 4.64 -11.17
CA ALA A 184 8.37 4.19 -10.89
C ALA A 184 7.57 3.99 -12.19
N VAL A 185 7.68 4.92 -13.15
CA VAL A 185 7.05 4.78 -14.48
C VAL A 185 7.53 3.50 -15.17
N ALA A 186 8.85 3.28 -15.21
CA ALA A 186 9.43 2.09 -15.82
C ALA A 186 8.94 0.79 -15.15
N ALA A 187 8.95 0.75 -13.81
CA ALA A 187 8.51 -0.41 -13.04
C ALA A 187 7.01 -0.68 -13.21
N LEU A 188 6.16 0.35 -13.20
CA LEU A 188 4.71 0.21 -13.39
C LEU A 188 4.36 -0.27 -14.80
N LYS A 189 5.06 0.24 -15.83
CA LYS A 189 4.90 -0.25 -17.20
C LYS A 189 5.33 -1.71 -17.33
N ALA A 190 6.47 -2.10 -16.74
CA ALA A 190 6.92 -3.49 -16.68
C ALA A 190 5.93 -4.38 -15.91
N ALA A 191 5.23 -3.84 -14.92
CA ALA A 191 4.18 -4.53 -14.17
C ALA A 191 2.84 -4.66 -14.94
N GLY A 192 2.74 -4.11 -16.16
CA GLY A 192 1.57 -4.23 -17.02
C GLY A 192 0.58 -3.07 -16.91
N ALA A 193 0.97 -1.92 -16.35
CA ALA A 193 0.13 -0.72 -16.36
C ALA A 193 -0.23 -0.32 -17.80
N LYS A 194 -1.53 -0.09 -18.03
CA LYS A 194 -2.06 0.26 -19.35
C LYS A 194 -1.59 1.64 -19.78
N THR A 195 -1.87 2.63 -18.93
CA THR A 195 -1.47 4.02 -19.11
C THR A 195 -0.79 4.50 -17.85
N VAL A 196 0.33 5.20 -17.99
CA VAL A 196 0.94 5.94 -16.88
C VAL A 196 0.94 7.42 -17.24
N PHE A 197 0.10 8.18 -16.54
CA PHE A 197 0.13 9.63 -16.57
C PHE A 197 1.30 10.12 -15.72
N VAL A 198 2.13 10.98 -16.27
CA VAL A 198 3.35 11.45 -15.63
C VAL A 198 3.25 12.95 -15.44
N GLY A 199 3.06 13.37 -14.19
CA GLY A 199 2.94 14.77 -13.81
C GLY A 199 4.27 15.51 -13.96
N VAL A 200 4.24 16.64 -14.66
CA VAL A 200 5.37 17.56 -14.80
C VAL A 200 4.84 18.99 -14.73
N ALA A 201 5.28 19.78 -13.75
CA ALA A 201 4.79 21.16 -13.54
C ALA A 201 4.98 22.05 -14.79
N GLU A 202 6.17 22.00 -15.38
CA GLU A 202 6.54 22.79 -16.56
C GLU A 202 6.93 21.85 -17.70
N PRO A 203 5.97 21.25 -18.43
CA PRO A 203 6.28 20.24 -19.44
C PRO A 203 7.01 20.80 -20.66
N TRP A 204 7.08 22.13 -20.81
CA TRP A 204 7.81 22.84 -21.86
C TRP A 204 9.32 22.97 -21.57
N ARG A 205 9.74 22.82 -20.31
CA ARG A 205 11.15 22.95 -19.91
C ARG A 205 11.82 21.57 -19.94
N PRO A 206 12.88 21.35 -20.73
CA PRO A 206 13.54 20.04 -20.83
C PRO A 206 14.04 19.51 -19.49
N PHE A 207 14.10 18.19 -19.35
CA PHE A 207 14.69 17.52 -18.18
C PHE A 207 15.30 16.16 -18.54
N ALA A 208 16.23 15.69 -17.71
CA ALA A 208 16.86 14.39 -17.89
C ALA A 208 15.81 13.27 -17.85
N GLY A 209 15.86 12.34 -18.81
CA GLY A 209 14.92 11.22 -18.92
C GLY A 209 13.61 11.54 -19.66
N GLU A 210 13.37 12.79 -20.07
CA GLU A 210 12.15 13.17 -20.79
C GLU A 210 11.92 12.37 -22.08
N GLN A 211 12.97 12.17 -22.88
CA GLN A 211 12.87 11.42 -24.14
C GLN A 211 12.46 9.96 -23.91
N LEU A 212 12.97 9.34 -22.83
CA LEU A 212 12.62 7.98 -22.46
C LEU A 212 11.14 7.88 -22.05
N LEU A 213 10.67 8.83 -21.23
CA LEU A 213 9.27 8.89 -20.81
C LEU A 213 8.33 9.07 -22.02
N ARG A 214 8.62 10.05 -22.90
CA ARG A 214 7.77 10.35 -24.06
C ARG A 214 7.83 9.28 -25.15
N GLY A 215 8.95 8.57 -25.27
CA GLY A 215 9.14 7.51 -26.26
C GLY A 215 8.44 6.19 -25.91
N GLN A 216 7.97 6.03 -24.67
CA GLN A 216 7.37 4.78 -24.21
C GLN A 216 5.86 4.71 -24.49
N GLN A 217 5.41 3.64 -25.15
CA GLN A 217 4.00 3.45 -25.46
C GLN A 217 3.13 3.37 -24.18
N GLY A 218 2.05 4.17 -24.15
CA GLY A 218 1.14 4.23 -23.01
C GLY A 218 1.72 4.96 -21.80
N VAL A 219 2.71 5.84 -22.01
CA VAL A 219 3.12 6.87 -21.06
C VAL A 219 2.65 8.21 -21.60
N GLU A 220 1.97 9.01 -20.77
CA GLU A 220 1.40 10.30 -21.15
C GLU A 220 1.89 11.37 -20.18
N VAL A 221 2.71 12.31 -20.67
CA VAL A 221 3.17 13.45 -19.85
C VAL A 221 2.03 14.45 -19.74
N VAL A 222 1.68 14.84 -18.51
CA VAL A 222 0.60 15.76 -18.18
C VAL A 222 1.12 16.91 -17.33
N THR A 223 0.52 18.10 -17.46
CA THR A 223 0.85 19.24 -16.60
C THR A 223 0.36 18.96 -15.18
N LEU A 224 1.26 18.93 -14.22
CA LEU A 224 0.92 18.79 -12.80
C LEU A 224 2.02 19.41 -11.94
N ASP A 225 1.68 20.51 -11.28
CA ASP A 225 2.35 20.96 -10.07
C ASP A 225 1.45 20.58 -8.90
N ALA A 226 1.90 19.68 -8.03
CA ALA A 226 1.09 19.28 -6.88
C ALA A 226 0.87 20.44 -5.90
N SER A 227 1.85 21.35 -5.77
CA SER A 227 1.77 22.49 -4.86
C SER A 227 0.79 23.58 -5.31
N ASP A 228 0.42 23.59 -6.60
CA ASP A 228 -0.59 24.46 -7.17
C ASP A 228 -1.98 23.78 -7.16
N GLU A 229 -2.89 24.33 -6.34
CA GLU A 229 -4.28 23.88 -6.23
C GLU A 229 -4.97 23.81 -7.60
N LYS A 230 -4.76 24.83 -8.44
CA LYS A 230 -5.43 24.92 -9.74
C LYS A 230 -4.87 23.87 -10.70
N SER A 231 -3.55 23.68 -10.71
CA SER A 231 -2.91 22.64 -11.54
C SER A 231 -3.46 21.24 -11.22
N ALA A 232 -3.56 20.91 -9.92
CA ALA A 232 -4.14 19.64 -9.49
C ALA A 232 -5.63 19.51 -9.86
N ALA A 233 -6.42 20.56 -9.68
CA ALA A 233 -7.84 20.58 -9.98
C ALA A 233 -8.13 20.44 -11.50
N ASP A 234 -7.42 21.19 -12.33
CA ASP A 234 -7.56 21.16 -13.80
C ASP A 234 -7.23 19.75 -14.33
N LEU A 235 -6.12 19.15 -13.89
CA LEU A 235 -5.78 17.78 -14.29
C LEU A 235 -6.81 16.76 -13.80
N ALA A 236 -7.32 16.90 -12.57
CA ALA A 236 -8.33 16.01 -12.04
C ALA A 236 -9.67 16.11 -12.79
N ALA A 237 -10.02 17.28 -13.33
CA ALA A 237 -11.17 17.42 -14.21
C ALA A 237 -11.01 16.57 -15.49
N ASP A 238 -9.80 16.53 -16.07
CA ASP A 238 -9.52 15.83 -17.33
C ASP A 238 -9.35 14.31 -17.18
N ILE A 239 -8.60 13.89 -16.16
CA ILE A 239 -8.19 12.50 -15.97
C ILE A 239 -8.54 11.94 -14.60
N GLY A 240 -9.05 12.73 -13.65
CA GLY A 240 -9.38 12.26 -12.31
C GLY A 240 -10.27 11.03 -12.38
N GLY A 241 -11.32 11.10 -13.21
CA GLY A 241 -12.24 10.02 -13.65
C GLY A 241 -11.60 8.75 -14.26
N LYS A 242 -10.30 8.79 -14.54
CA LYS A 242 -9.54 7.73 -15.21
C LYS A 242 -8.43 7.15 -14.32
N VAL A 243 -8.00 7.83 -13.27
CA VAL A 243 -6.91 7.35 -12.41
C VAL A 243 -7.42 6.22 -11.50
N ASP A 244 -6.79 5.05 -11.61
CA ASP A 244 -7.05 3.90 -10.74
C ASP A 244 -6.03 3.87 -9.59
N ILE A 245 -4.76 4.15 -9.88
CA ILE A 245 -3.68 4.21 -8.88
C ILE A 245 -3.02 5.57 -8.94
N LEU A 246 -2.81 6.21 -7.79
CA LEU A 246 -2.02 7.44 -7.67
C LEU A 246 -0.75 7.11 -6.88
N VAL A 247 0.41 7.39 -7.45
CA VAL A 247 1.72 7.24 -6.81
C VAL A 247 2.30 8.63 -6.60
N ASN A 248 2.27 9.08 -5.35
CA ASN A 248 2.78 10.37 -4.97
C ASN A 248 4.30 10.32 -4.81
N THR A 249 5.01 10.85 -5.80
CA THR A 249 6.46 11.00 -5.85
C THR A 249 6.88 12.46 -5.64
N THR A 250 6.00 13.31 -5.07
CA THR A 250 6.38 14.68 -4.73
C THR A 250 7.31 14.66 -3.53
N GLU A 251 8.49 15.25 -3.71
CA GLU A 251 9.45 15.42 -2.64
C GLU A 251 10.13 16.77 -2.79
N TYR A 252 10.42 17.40 -1.66
CA TYR A 252 11.27 18.57 -1.59
C TYR A 252 12.15 18.41 -0.36
N VAL A 253 13.42 18.06 -0.60
CA VAL A 253 14.39 17.73 0.44
C VAL A 253 15.45 18.80 0.47
N ARG A 254 15.78 19.31 1.66
CA ARG A 254 16.95 20.17 1.85
C ARG A 254 17.66 19.82 3.15
N PRO A 255 18.99 19.63 3.13
CA PRO A 255 19.74 19.37 4.35
C PRO A 255 19.79 20.62 5.24
N GLY A 256 19.96 20.36 6.54
CA GLY A 256 20.23 21.34 7.58
C GLY A 256 19.36 21.12 8.82
N GLY A 257 19.97 21.29 9.98
CA GLY A 257 19.29 21.24 11.26
C GLY A 257 18.49 22.50 11.57
N LEU A 258 17.57 22.38 12.54
CA LEU A 258 16.67 23.46 12.91
C LEU A 258 17.40 24.70 13.47
N LEU A 259 18.54 24.50 14.16
CA LEU A 259 19.32 25.59 14.76
C LEU A 259 20.30 26.23 13.77
N ASP A 260 20.86 25.43 12.85
CA ASP A 260 21.89 25.89 11.90
C ASP A 260 21.29 26.61 10.69
N ARG A 261 20.01 26.33 10.37
CA ARG A 261 19.28 27.01 9.30
C ARG A 261 18.64 28.29 9.81
N ARG A 262 18.99 29.42 9.19
CA ARG A 262 18.37 30.72 9.48
C ARG A 262 17.17 30.97 8.57
N GLY A 263 16.07 31.44 9.17
CA GLY A 263 14.84 31.76 8.45
C GLY A 263 13.94 30.55 8.18
N THR A 264 12.72 30.82 7.71
CA THR A 264 11.66 29.80 7.55
C THR A 264 11.30 29.51 6.10
N SER A 265 11.93 30.17 5.12
CA SER A 265 11.60 30.02 3.69
C SER A 265 11.68 28.57 3.24
N ILE A 266 12.77 27.87 3.57
CA ILE A 266 12.94 26.51 3.10
C ILE A 266 11.98 25.54 3.79
N ALA A 267 11.71 25.73 5.09
CA ALA A 267 10.71 24.94 5.79
C ALA A 267 9.30 25.18 5.21
N ARG A 268 9.00 26.40 4.75
CA ARG A 268 7.75 26.68 4.01
C ARG A 268 7.73 25.95 2.68
N ASP A 269 8.79 26.01 1.88
CA ASP A 269 8.86 25.26 0.61
C ASP A 269 8.66 23.74 0.83
N GLU A 270 9.29 23.17 1.88
CA GLU A 270 9.13 21.75 2.24
C GLU A 270 7.67 21.41 2.60
N ILE A 271 6.97 22.31 3.29
CA ILE A 271 5.54 22.14 3.63
C ILE A 271 4.65 22.36 2.40
N ASP A 272 4.90 23.38 1.61
CA ASP A 272 4.09 23.73 0.44
C ASP A 272 4.15 22.63 -0.62
N GLN A 273 5.36 22.11 -0.89
CA GLN A 273 5.57 21.05 -1.88
C GLN A 273 5.10 19.67 -1.40
N ALA A 274 5.41 19.29 -0.16
CA ALA A 274 5.07 17.96 0.34
C ALA A 274 3.65 17.91 0.94
N TYR A 275 3.38 18.75 1.94
CA TYR A 275 2.14 18.70 2.71
C TYR A 275 0.96 19.33 1.96
N LEU A 276 1.07 20.61 1.52
CA LEU A 276 -0.02 21.24 0.76
C LEU A 276 -0.19 20.57 -0.60
N GLY A 277 0.91 20.15 -1.23
CA GLY A 277 0.86 19.33 -2.44
C GLY A 277 0.06 18.04 -2.27
N PHE A 278 0.23 17.34 -1.15
CA PHE A 278 -0.61 16.18 -0.81
C PHE A 278 -2.08 16.58 -0.68
N VAL A 279 -2.39 17.67 0.05
CA VAL A 279 -3.77 18.14 0.26
C VAL A 279 -4.46 18.42 -1.07
N ASN A 280 -3.81 19.15 -1.97
CA ASN A 280 -4.33 19.48 -3.30
C ASN A 280 -4.66 18.22 -4.09
N LEU A 281 -3.73 17.26 -4.15
CA LEU A 281 -3.95 15.97 -4.82
C LEU A 281 -5.13 15.21 -4.18
N ALA A 282 -5.21 15.17 -2.85
CA ALA A 282 -6.24 14.43 -2.14
C ALA A 282 -7.63 15.02 -2.39
N GLN A 283 -7.76 16.33 -2.37
CA GLN A 283 -9.02 17.03 -2.67
C GLN A 283 -9.43 16.87 -4.15
N ALA A 284 -8.47 16.97 -5.07
CA ALA A 284 -8.74 16.90 -6.50
C ALA A 284 -9.07 15.46 -6.98
N PHE A 285 -8.28 14.46 -6.57
CA PHE A 285 -8.41 13.07 -7.05
C PHE A 285 -9.19 12.16 -6.10
N GLY A 286 -9.16 12.42 -4.79
CA GLY A 286 -9.74 11.56 -3.75
C GLY A 286 -11.22 11.22 -3.96
N PRO A 287 -12.12 12.20 -4.19
CA PRO A 287 -13.53 11.93 -4.41
C PRO A 287 -13.78 10.97 -5.58
N ALA A 288 -13.07 11.19 -6.69
CA ALA A 288 -13.21 10.40 -7.89
C ALA A 288 -12.63 8.97 -7.70
N MET A 289 -11.49 8.84 -7.02
CA MET A 289 -10.89 7.55 -6.67
C MET A 289 -11.77 6.74 -5.70
N ARG A 290 -12.38 7.39 -4.70
CA ARG A 290 -13.31 6.73 -3.76
C ARG A 290 -14.48 6.09 -4.51
N MET A 291 -15.06 6.79 -5.47
CA MET A 291 -16.13 6.24 -6.31
C MET A 291 -15.63 5.10 -7.21
N ARG A 292 -14.41 5.22 -7.74
CA ARG A 292 -13.79 4.20 -8.60
C ARG A 292 -13.51 2.90 -7.86
N GLY A 293 -13.01 2.98 -6.63
CA GLY A 293 -12.78 1.82 -5.78
C GLY A 293 -14.08 1.01 -5.52
N ALA A 294 -15.22 1.69 -5.44
CA ALA A 294 -16.53 1.07 -5.23
C ALA A 294 -17.14 0.44 -6.49
N ASP A 295 -16.62 0.72 -7.69
CA ASP A 295 -17.29 0.41 -8.96
C ASP A 295 -17.35 -1.10 -9.29
N GLY A 296 -16.71 -1.97 -8.49
CA GLY A 296 -16.86 -3.43 -8.50
C GLY A 296 -16.43 -4.18 -9.76
N VAL A 297 -16.25 -3.49 -10.89
CA VAL A 297 -15.71 -4.04 -12.14
C VAL A 297 -14.19 -4.10 -12.02
N SER A 298 -13.69 -5.19 -11.42
CA SER A 298 -12.25 -5.38 -11.21
C SER A 298 -11.62 -4.15 -10.54
N SER A 299 -12.24 -3.53 -9.54
CA SER A 299 -11.71 -2.29 -8.97
C SER A 299 -10.48 -2.60 -8.11
N SER A 300 -9.33 -2.07 -8.54
CA SER A 300 -8.02 -2.16 -7.87
C SER A 300 -7.49 -0.73 -7.83
N ALA A 301 -7.91 -0.02 -6.79
CA ALA A 301 -7.59 1.39 -6.60
C ALA A 301 -6.63 1.53 -5.41
N ALA A 302 -5.58 2.32 -5.60
CA ALA A 302 -4.60 2.57 -4.56
C ALA A 302 -4.05 4.00 -4.61
N TRP A 303 -3.69 4.48 -3.43
CA TRP A 303 -2.96 5.71 -3.21
C TRP A 303 -1.64 5.32 -2.54
N VAL A 304 -0.52 5.62 -3.17
CA VAL A 304 0.82 5.24 -2.71
C VAL A 304 1.59 6.51 -2.38
N ASN A 305 2.00 6.66 -1.12
CA ASN A 305 2.87 7.74 -0.69
C ASN A 305 4.30 7.22 -0.53
N ILE A 306 5.26 7.98 -1.03
CA ILE A 306 6.68 7.75 -0.76
C ILE A 306 7.09 8.77 0.30
N LEU A 307 7.31 8.27 1.51
CA LEU A 307 7.70 9.07 2.67
C LEU A 307 9.13 8.72 3.07
N SER A 308 9.78 9.63 3.78
CA SER A 308 10.97 9.27 4.54
C SER A 308 10.58 8.43 5.76
N VAL A 309 11.40 7.44 6.12
CA VAL A 309 11.30 6.78 7.43
C VAL A 309 11.38 7.78 8.59
N HIS A 310 12.03 8.93 8.37
CA HIS A 310 12.09 10.01 9.36
C HIS A 310 10.79 10.80 9.54
N ALA A 311 9.70 10.39 8.88
CA ALA A 311 8.35 10.74 9.30
C ALA A 311 8.00 10.15 10.67
N LEU A 312 8.64 9.04 11.06
CA LEU A 312 8.41 8.31 12.31
C LEU A 312 9.34 8.75 13.45
N ALA A 313 10.55 9.21 13.10
CA ALA A 313 11.55 9.71 14.03
C ALA A 313 12.40 10.78 13.32
N ASN A 314 12.43 11.99 13.89
CA ASN A 314 13.06 13.14 13.25
C ASN A 314 14.57 12.93 13.05
N TRP A 315 15.10 13.26 11.88
CA TRP A 315 16.55 13.26 11.66
C TRP A 315 17.09 14.68 11.86
N PRO A 316 17.93 14.94 12.88
CA PRO A 316 18.32 16.32 13.19
C PRO A 316 19.03 17.04 12.04
N ALA A 317 19.79 16.33 11.20
CA ALA A 317 20.42 16.89 10.00
C ALA A 317 19.41 17.31 8.90
N PHE A 318 18.15 16.89 8.99
CA PHE A 318 17.06 17.16 8.05
C PHE A 318 15.76 17.54 8.78
N GLY A 319 15.87 18.25 9.91
CA GLY A 319 14.78 18.34 10.89
C GLY A 319 13.45 18.90 10.36
N ALA A 320 13.49 19.95 9.53
CA ALA A 320 12.29 20.53 8.92
C ALA A 320 11.66 19.60 7.87
N TYR A 321 12.49 18.92 7.07
CA TYR A 321 12.03 17.92 6.12
C TYR A 321 11.37 16.74 6.83
N SER A 322 11.97 16.21 7.89
CA SER A 322 11.33 15.17 8.71
C SER A 322 9.98 15.61 9.27
N ALA A 323 9.83 16.88 9.67
CA ALA A 323 8.55 17.40 10.15
C ALA A 323 7.48 17.46 9.04
N SER A 324 7.86 17.86 7.81
CA SER A 324 6.91 17.84 6.68
C SER A 324 6.47 16.41 6.33
N GLN A 325 7.40 15.45 6.38
CA GLN A 325 7.10 14.03 6.15
C GLN A 325 6.20 13.44 7.25
N ALA A 326 6.40 13.82 8.51
CA ALA A 326 5.51 13.45 9.62
C ALA A 326 4.10 14.02 9.44
N ALA A 327 3.98 15.25 8.94
CA ALA A 327 2.69 15.85 8.59
C ALA A 327 2.00 15.08 7.45
N CYS A 328 2.73 14.69 6.41
CA CYS A 328 2.22 13.85 5.32
C CYS A 328 1.77 12.45 5.81
N LEU A 329 2.51 11.85 6.77
CA LEU A 329 2.09 10.59 7.39
C LEU A 329 0.76 10.74 8.14
N SER A 330 0.61 11.84 8.90
CA SER A 330 -0.65 12.15 9.58
C SER A 330 -1.80 12.35 8.58
N LEU A 331 -1.58 13.04 7.46
CA LEU A 331 -2.58 13.17 6.38
C LEU A 331 -2.94 11.82 5.77
N SER A 332 -1.95 10.95 5.57
CA SER A 332 -2.18 9.59 5.04
C SER A 332 -3.13 8.79 5.95
N HIS A 333 -3.03 8.93 7.27
CA HIS A 333 -3.98 8.30 8.19
C HIS A 333 -5.41 8.80 8.00
N CYS A 334 -5.58 10.12 7.83
CA CYS A 334 -6.88 10.72 7.53
C CYS A 334 -7.43 10.21 6.19
N LEU A 335 -6.61 10.27 5.13
CA LEU A 335 -6.98 9.85 3.78
C LEU A 335 -7.39 8.37 3.74
N ARG A 336 -6.68 7.50 4.48
CA ARG A 336 -7.05 6.09 4.63
C ARG A 336 -8.47 5.94 5.17
N ALA A 337 -8.83 6.69 6.20
CA ALA A 337 -10.18 6.65 6.77
C ALA A 337 -11.25 7.15 5.79
N GLU A 338 -10.97 8.23 5.06
CA GLU A 338 -11.91 8.85 4.10
C GLU A 338 -12.11 8.04 2.82
N LEU A 339 -11.08 7.34 2.33
CA LEU A 339 -11.15 6.51 1.14
C LEU A 339 -11.60 5.07 1.41
N ARG A 340 -11.57 4.62 2.68
CA ARG A 340 -11.99 3.28 3.10
C ARG A 340 -13.39 2.86 2.62
N PRO A 341 -14.43 3.70 2.61
CA PRO A 341 -15.73 3.32 2.07
C PRO A 341 -15.67 2.91 0.59
N GLY A 342 -14.75 3.53 -0.17
CA GLY A 342 -14.48 3.17 -1.56
C GLY A 342 -13.59 1.94 -1.70
N GLY A 343 -12.97 1.44 -0.63
CA GLY A 343 -12.02 0.34 -0.70
C GLY A 343 -10.72 0.68 -1.43
N VAL A 344 -10.34 1.96 -1.48
CA VAL A 344 -9.04 2.38 -2.02
C VAL A 344 -7.97 2.07 -0.97
N LYS A 345 -6.90 1.38 -1.39
CA LYS A 345 -5.77 1.08 -0.50
C LYS A 345 -4.87 2.29 -0.36
N VAL A 346 -4.62 2.75 0.86
CA VAL A 346 -3.68 3.85 1.13
C VAL A 346 -2.40 3.27 1.72
N MET A 347 -1.35 3.32 0.91
CA MET A 347 -0.04 2.70 1.15
C MET A 347 1.01 3.77 1.48
N ASN A 348 1.84 3.51 2.48
CA ASN A 348 2.99 4.35 2.82
C ASN A 348 4.26 3.53 2.66
N LEU A 349 5.16 3.99 1.80
CA LEU A 349 6.52 3.49 1.72
C LEU A 349 7.40 4.41 2.54
N PHE A 350 8.11 3.85 3.50
CA PHE A 350 9.10 4.53 4.33
C PHE A 350 10.49 4.21 3.80
N THR A 351 11.14 5.21 3.19
CA THR A 351 12.46 5.04 2.60
C THR A 351 13.54 5.57 3.55
N GLY A 352 14.68 4.87 3.60
CA GLY A 352 15.92 5.46 4.09
C GLY A 352 16.46 6.51 3.11
N PRO A 353 17.66 7.06 3.35
CA PRO A 353 18.28 8.02 2.44
C PRO A 353 18.39 7.43 1.02
N VAL A 354 17.77 8.08 0.03
CA VAL A 354 17.79 7.63 -1.37
C VAL A 354 19.05 8.16 -2.05
N ASP A 355 19.64 7.37 -2.95
CA ASP A 355 20.81 7.78 -3.72
C ASP A 355 20.45 8.83 -4.79
N THR A 356 20.33 10.07 -4.32
CA THR A 356 20.00 11.27 -5.11
C THR A 356 20.92 12.43 -4.74
N GLU A 357 20.85 13.51 -5.51
CA GLU A 357 21.64 14.73 -5.26
C GLU A 357 21.49 15.28 -3.84
N TRP A 358 20.30 15.16 -3.24
CA TRP A 358 19.97 15.74 -1.94
C TRP A 358 20.59 15.00 -0.75
N PHE A 359 20.99 13.75 -0.95
CA PHE A 359 21.64 12.92 0.07
C PHE A 359 23.08 12.59 -0.30
N GLN A 360 23.73 13.31 -1.24
CA GLN A 360 25.10 13.01 -1.66
C GLN A 360 26.09 12.94 -0.50
N THR A 361 25.99 13.88 0.45
CA THR A 361 26.88 13.98 1.62
C THR A 361 26.58 12.96 2.71
N VAL A 362 25.47 12.25 2.64
CA VAL A 362 25.12 11.19 3.59
C VAL A 362 25.99 9.97 3.29
N PRO A 363 26.61 9.32 4.29
CA PRO A 363 27.35 8.08 4.07
C PRO A 363 26.40 6.91 3.71
N PRO A 364 26.89 5.85 3.05
CA PRO A 364 26.13 4.61 2.90
C PRO A 364 25.72 4.01 4.26
N PRO A 365 24.63 3.21 4.33
CA PRO A 365 23.84 2.69 3.20
C PRO A 365 22.81 3.67 2.65
N LYS A 366 22.63 3.66 1.32
CA LYS A 366 21.59 4.42 0.60
C LYS A 366 20.71 3.50 -0.24
N VAL A 367 19.48 3.94 -0.48
CA VAL A 367 18.50 3.22 -1.29
C VAL A 367 18.60 3.66 -2.74
N ALA A 368 18.81 2.72 -3.67
CA ALA A 368 18.74 3.04 -5.10
C ALA A 368 17.29 3.42 -5.49
N PRO A 369 17.07 4.46 -6.33
CA PRO A 369 15.72 4.83 -6.80
C PRO A 369 14.95 3.65 -7.43
N ARG A 370 15.64 2.78 -8.16
CA ARG A 370 15.07 1.54 -8.72
C ARG A 370 14.52 0.59 -7.66
N ALA A 371 15.16 0.50 -6.49
CA ALA A 371 14.67 -0.34 -5.39
C ALA A 371 13.36 0.21 -4.81
N VAL A 372 13.21 1.54 -4.72
CA VAL A 372 11.93 2.18 -4.34
C VAL A 372 10.84 1.84 -5.36
N ALA A 373 11.14 1.95 -6.66
CA ALA A 373 10.19 1.61 -7.72
C ALA A 373 9.75 0.12 -7.69
N GLN A 374 10.68 -0.79 -7.44
CA GLN A 374 10.38 -2.21 -7.24
C GLN A 374 9.51 -2.44 -6.00
N ALA A 375 9.80 -1.74 -4.90
CA ALA A 375 9.01 -1.80 -3.69
C ALA A 375 7.57 -1.32 -3.90
N ILE A 376 7.35 -0.26 -4.70
CA ILE A 376 6.00 0.22 -5.09
C ILE A 376 5.20 -0.90 -5.77
N VAL A 377 5.79 -1.56 -6.79
CA VAL A 377 5.12 -2.65 -7.50
C VAL A 377 4.85 -3.83 -6.58
N SER A 378 5.81 -4.17 -5.71
CA SER A 378 5.64 -5.23 -4.72
C SER A 378 4.52 -4.91 -3.73
N ALA A 379 4.42 -3.66 -3.25
CA ALA A 379 3.34 -3.16 -2.39
C ALA A 379 1.97 -3.38 -3.01
N LEU A 380 1.85 -2.93 -4.26
CA LEU A 380 0.62 -2.99 -5.03
C LEU A 380 0.19 -4.44 -5.25
N ARG A 381 1.12 -5.32 -5.66
CA ARG A 381 0.85 -6.75 -5.84
C ARG A 381 0.57 -7.51 -4.55
N GLY A 382 1.17 -7.08 -3.43
CA GLY A 382 0.96 -7.68 -2.11
C GLY A 382 -0.21 -7.07 -1.33
N GLY A 383 -0.79 -5.95 -1.79
CA GLY A 383 -1.87 -5.25 -1.09
C GLY A 383 -1.46 -4.64 0.25
N LEU A 384 -0.16 -4.30 0.40
CA LEU A 384 0.46 -3.83 1.64
C LEU A 384 0.08 -2.38 1.95
N GLU A 385 -0.09 -2.04 3.23
CA GLU A 385 -0.33 -0.66 3.67
C GLU A 385 0.96 0.04 4.10
N GLU A 386 1.95 -0.71 4.58
CA GLU A 386 3.23 -0.17 5.05
C GLU A 386 4.40 -1.01 4.54
N ILE A 387 5.44 -0.32 4.04
CA ILE A 387 6.68 -0.93 3.57
C ILE A 387 7.85 -0.07 4.00
N TYR A 388 8.95 -0.73 4.37
CA TYR A 388 10.18 -0.10 4.77
C TYR A 388 11.26 -0.49 3.75
N VAL A 389 11.88 0.51 3.12
CA VAL A 389 12.81 0.32 2.00
C VAL A 389 14.20 0.79 2.42
N GLY A 390 15.14 -0.17 2.44
CA GLY A 390 16.54 0.05 2.83
C GLY A 390 16.83 -0.25 4.29
N ASP A 391 18.10 -0.49 4.58
CA ASP A 391 18.57 -0.92 5.91
C ASP A 391 18.25 0.10 7.00
N VAL A 392 18.45 1.40 6.73
CA VAL A 392 18.12 2.49 7.66
C VAL A 392 16.63 2.48 8.01
N ALA A 393 15.76 2.24 7.03
CA ALA A 393 14.32 2.23 7.27
C ALA A 393 13.90 1.05 8.16
N GLU A 394 14.47 -0.12 7.90
CA GLU A 394 14.22 -1.34 8.66
C GLU A 394 14.79 -1.26 10.08
N GLU A 395 15.99 -0.67 10.25
CA GLU A 395 16.59 -0.45 11.57
C GLU A 395 15.73 0.49 12.42
N ILE A 396 15.30 1.64 11.87
CA ILE A 396 14.43 2.59 12.57
C ILE A 396 13.11 1.92 12.97
N ARG A 397 12.52 1.12 12.08
CA ARG A 397 11.30 0.35 12.37
C ARG A 397 11.49 -0.59 13.56
N GLN A 398 12.58 -1.36 13.58
CA GLN A 398 12.89 -2.28 14.66
C GLN A 398 13.17 -1.55 15.98
N ARG A 399 13.94 -0.46 15.94
CA ARG A 399 14.28 0.34 17.13
C ARG A 399 13.06 1.06 17.71
N LEU A 400 12.15 1.57 16.87
CA LEU A 400 10.86 2.11 17.31
C LEU A 400 10.00 1.04 18.00
N ALA A 401 9.97 -0.18 17.46
CA ALA A 401 9.22 -1.28 18.10
C ALA A 401 9.83 -1.71 19.44
N ALA A 402 11.16 -1.62 19.60
CA ALA A 402 11.87 -2.03 20.79
C ALA A 402 11.89 -0.95 21.90
N ASN A 403 12.34 0.27 21.57
CA ASN A 403 12.44 1.38 22.51
C ASN A 403 12.48 2.73 21.77
N PRO A 404 11.32 3.39 21.57
CA PRO A 404 11.25 4.69 20.90
C PRO A 404 12.12 5.76 21.55
N LYS A 405 12.26 5.74 22.88
CA LYS A 405 13.01 6.77 23.62
C LYS A 405 14.52 6.61 23.48
N ALA A 406 15.00 5.37 23.36
CA ALA A 406 16.40 5.12 23.05
C ALA A 406 16.72 5.63 21.64
N LEU A 407 15.89 5.29 20.64
CA LEU A 407 16.05 5.81 19.29
C LEU A 407 16.12 7.34 19.28
N GLU A 408 15.16 8.02 19.92
CA GLU A 408 15.14 9.49 20.00
C GLU A 408 16.47 10.10 20.49
N ARG A 409 17.13 9.45 21.46
CA ARG A 409 18.40 9.93 22.06
C ARG A 409 19.64 9.59 21.25
N GLU A 410 19.49 8.74 20.24
CA GLU A 410 20.59 8.16 19.46
C GLU A 410 20.55 8.56 17.98
N LEU A 411 19.58 9.39 17.55
CA LEU A 411 19.45 9.83 16.15
C LEU A 411 20.59 10.75 15.66
N ASP A 412 21.37 11.31 16.58
CA ASP A 412 22.56 12.14 16.31
C ASP A 412 23.87 11.35 16.30
N LYS A 413 23.83 10.05 16.61
CA LYS A 413 25.00 9.16 16.65
C LYS A 413 24.95 8.18 15.48
#